data_AF-A0A4J1XQV3-F1
#
_entry.id   AF-A0A4J1XQV3-F1
#
_cell.length_a   1.000
_cell.length_b   1.000
_cell.length_c   1.000
_cell.angle_alpha   90.00
_cell.angle_beta   90.00
_cell.angle_gamma   90.00
#
_symmetry.space_group_name_H-M   'P 1'
#
loop_
_entity.id
_entity.type
_entity.pdbx_description
1 polymer ?
#
loop_
_entity_poly.entity_id
_entity_poly.type
_entity_poly.pdbx_seq_one_letter_code
_entity_poly.pdbx_strand_id
1 'polypeptide(L)' 'MCYPPGIPILAPGERITREIVDYIQFAKERGCSLQGTEDPEVNHINVIKRKTNYKKSQ' A
#
# COMPACT_ATOMS: atom_id res chain seq x y z
N MET A 1 6.25 -5.93 -5.34
CA MET A 1 6.13 -7.37 -5.67
C MET A 1 6.44 -8.19 -4.43
N CYS A 2 5.70 -9.28 -4.22
CA CYS A 2 5.93 -10.20 -3.11
C CYS A 2 6.60 -11.48 -3.63
N TYR A 3 7.68 -11.92 -3.00
CA TYR A 3 8.42 -13.11 -3.38
C TYR A 3 8.72 -14.04 -2.19
N PRO A 4 8.58 -15.38 -2.36
CA PRO A 4 7.89 -16.06 -3.47
C PRO A 4 6.36 -15.85 -3.40
N PRO A 5 5.61 -15.90 -4.52
CA PRO A 5 5.99 -16.38 -5.87
C PRO A 5 6.57 -15.31 -6.83
N GLY A 6 6.59 -14.03 -6.47
CA GLY A 6 7.09 -12.94 -7.33
C GLY A 6 5.99 -12.15 -8.03
N ILE A 7 4.80 -12.04 -7.43
CA ILE A 7 3.63 -11.39 -8.03
C ILE A 7 3.42 -10.00 -7.39
N PRO A 8 2.97 -8.98 -8.15
CA PRO A 8 2.55 -7.70 -7.58
C PRO A 8 1.39 -7.86 -6.57
N ILE A 9 1.48 -7.18 -5.43
CA ILE A 9 0.36 -7.06 -4.48
C ILE A 9 -0.60 -5.93 -4.91
N LEU A 10 -0.07 -4.87 -5.51
CA LEU A 10 -0.78 -3.69 -5.98
C LEU A 10 -0.27 -3.31 -7.37
N ALA A 11 -1.18 -2.86 -8.23
CA ALA A 11 -0.92 -2.25 -9.53
C ALA A 11 -1.18 -0.73 -9.49
N PRO A 12 -0.57 0.05 -10.41
CA PRO A 12 -0.82 1.48 -10.51
C PRO A 12 -2.32 1.80 -10.71
N GLY A 13 -2.84 2.74 -9.92
CA GLY A 13 -4.23 3.16 -9.95
C GLY A 13 -5.17 2.39 -9.02
N GLU A 14 -4.72 1.30 -8.41
CA GLU A 14 -5.51 0.56 -7.43
C GLU A 14 -5.62 1.31 -6.09
N ARG A 15 -6.75 1.11 -5.42
CA ARG A 15 -6.98 1.64 -4.08
C ARG A 15 -6.42 0.67 -3.05
N ILE A 16 -5.54 1.17 -2.19
CA ILE A 16 -5.05 0.41 -1.03
C ILE A 16 -6.23 0.22 -0.06
N THR A 17 -6.61 -1.04 0.17
CA THR A 17 -7.65 -1.42 1.13
C THR A 17 -7.03 -2.00 2.40
N ARG A 18 -7.86 -2.24 3.42
CA ARG A 18 -7.38 -2.83 4.68
C ARG A 18 -6.89 -4.26 4.49
N GLU A 19 -7.59 -5.04 3.67
CA GLU A 19 -7.26 -6.43 3.37
C GLU A 19 -5.87 -6.53 2.71
N ILE A 20 -5.54 -5.58 1.83
CA ILE A 20 -4.22 -5.50 1.20
C ILE A 20 -3.14 -5.23 2.25
N VAL A 21 -3.39 -4.32 3.18
CA VAL A 21 -2.46 -3.98 4.27
C VAL A 21 -2.26 -5.17 5.21
N ASP A 22 -3.32 -5.92 5.51
CA ASP A 22 -3.25 -7.11 6.36
C ASP A 22 -2.47 -8.24 5.65
N TYR A 23 -2.66 -8.41 4.33
CA TYR A 23 -1.88 -9.37 3.54
C TYR A 23 -0.39 -9.01 3.47
N ILE A 24 -0.05 -7.73 3.34
CA ILE A 24 1.34 -7.26 3.35
C ILE A 24 2.02 -7.61 4.67
N GLN A 25 1.36 -7.35 5.80
CA GLN A 25 1.87 -7.69 7.13
C GLN A 25 2.07 -9.20 7.27
N PHE A 26 1.05 -9.99 6.90
CA PHE A 26 1.13 -11.44 6.90
C PHE A 26 2.32 -11.96 6.08
N ALA A 27 2.52 -11.44 4.87
CA ALA A 27 3.62 -11.85 4.01
C ALA A 27 4.98 -11.51 4.64
N LYS A 28 5.11 -10.32 5.24
CA LYS A 28 6.32 -9.88 5.95
C LYS A 28 6.63 -10.80 7.14
N GLU A 29 5.63 -11.14 7.96
CA GLU A 29 5.77 -12.07 9.09
C GLU A 29 6.19 -13.48 8.66
N ARG A 30 5.81 -13.90 7.45
CA ARG A 30 6.21 -15.18 6.85
C ARG A 30 7.58 -15.15 6.17
N GLY A 31 8.29 -14.02 6.24
CA GLY A 31 9.63 -13.86 5.65
C GLY A 31 9.62 -13.69 4.13
N CYS A 32 8.47 -13.34 3.54
CA CYS A 32 8.42 -12.99 2.12
C CYS A 32 9.18 -11.69 1.87
N SER A 33 9.92 -11.63 0.77
CA SER A 33 10.58 -10.41 0.30
C SER A 33 9.56 -9.52 -0.39
N LEU A 34 9.46 -8.27 0.07
CA LEU A 34 8.66 -7.23 -0.54
C LEU A 34 9.60 -6.28 -1.30
N GLN A 35 9.38 -6.12 -2.60
CA GLN A 35 10.26 -5.36 -3.49
C GLN A 35 9.52 -4.25 -4.24
N GLY A 36 10.23 -3.18 -4.59
CA GLY A 36 9.69 -2.05 -5.36
C GLY A 36 8.84 -1.07 -4.55
N THR A 37 8.89 -1.15 -3.22
CA THR A 37 8.36 -0.14 -2.30
C THR A 37 9.35 0.99 -2.11
N GLU A 38 8.86 2.21 -1.88
CA GLU A 38 9.69 3.37 -1.54
C GLU A 38 10.39 3.19 -0.18
N ASP A 39 9.66 2.63 0.79
CA ASP A 39 10.20 2.18 2.08
C ASP A 39 10.68 0.72 1.93
N PRO A 40 11.99 0.44 2.03
CA PRO A 40 12.54 -0.92 1.91
C PRO A 40 12.01 -1.87 3.00
N GLU A 41 11.70 -1.33 4.18
CA GLU A 41 11.19 -2.12 5.30
C GLU A 41 9.66 -2.20 5.30
N VAL A 42 8.97 -1.50 4.40
CA VAL A 42 7.51 -1.51 4.25
C VAL A 42 6.80 -1.19 5.58
N ASN A 43 7.27 -0.16 6.30
CA ASN A 43 6.68 0.29 7.57
C ASN A 43 5.68 1.43 7.37
N HIS A 44 5.81 2.19 6.28
CA HIS A 44 4.97 3.36 6.01
C HIS A 44 4.38 3.34 4.60
N ILE A 45 3.22 3.99 4.45
CA ILE A 45 2.59 4.23 3.15
C ILE A 45 2.34 5.74 2.97
N ASN A 46 2.55 6.21 1.74
CA ASN A 46 2.22 7.57 1.36
C ASN A 46 0.73 7.71 1.10
N VAL A 47 0.10 8.74 1.68
CA VAL A 47 -1.34 9.01 1.53
C VAL A 47 -1.58 10.31 0.80
N ILE A 48 -2.45 10.27 -0.21
CA ILE A 48 -2.88 11.47 -0.92
C ILE A 48 -4.04 12.10 -0.13
N LYS A 49 -3.82 13.30 0.43
CA LYS A 49 -4.89 14.06 1.08
C LYS A 49 -5.92 14.49 0.05
N ARG A 50 -7.20 14.17 0.31
CA ARG A 50 -8.30 14.70 -0.50
C ARG A 50 -8.38 16.22 -0.31
N LYS A 51 -8.31 16.98 -1.40
CA LYS A 51 -8.64 18.41 -1.36
C LYS A 51 -10.15 18.55 -1.11
N THR A 52 -10.55 19.00 0.07
CA THR A 52 -11.93 19.40 0.32
C THR A 52 -12.14 20.80 -0.25
N ASN A 53 -12.83 20.90 -1.38
CA ASN A 53 -13.33 22.18 -1.86
C ASN A 53 -14.54 22.57 -0.99
N TYR A 54 -14.30 23.14 0.19
CA TYR A 54 -15.36 23.77 0.97
C TYR A 54 -15.87 25.00 0.19
N LYS A 55 -16.99 24.85 -0.52
CA LYS A 55 -17.80 26.00 -0.90
C LYS A 55 -18.55 26.42 0.37
N LYS A 56 -18.07 27.48 1.03
CA LYS A 56 -18.85 28.19 2.05
C LYS A 56 -20.05 28.79 1.30
N SER A 57 -21.22 28.17 1.44
CA SER A 57 -22.49 28.80 1.06
C SER A 57 -22.61 30.10 1.86
N GLN A 58 -22.92 31.17 1.13
CA GLN A 58 -23.22 32.51 1.65
C GLN A 58 -24.22 32.47 2.79
#